data_AF-A0A438DUB3-F1
#
_entry.id   AF-A0A438DUB3-F1
#
_cell.length_a   1.000
_cell.length_b   1.000
_cell.length_c   1.000
_cell.angle_alpha   90.00
_cell.angle_beta   90.00
_cell.angle_gamma   90.00
#
_symmetry.space_group_name_H-M   'P 1'
#
loop_
_entity.id
_entity.type
_entity.pdbx_description
1 polymer ?
#
loop_
_entity_poly.entity_id
_entity_poly.type
_entity_poly.pdbx_seq_one_letter_code
_entity_poly.pdbx_strand_id
1 'polypeptide(L)' 'MITLITLLQVDLYLLPQVAFPTGGLYFKNQTWVQETKGLHVIIHNNYITGFEKKIKRFRDFGLWLVDDYALESPLGRI' A
#
# COMPACT_ATOMS: atom_id res chain seq x y z
N MET A 1 19.87 13.82 40.92
CA MET A 1 19.84 14.40 39.56
C MET A 1 19.85 13.23 38.58
N ILE A 2 18.69 12.82 38.08
CA ILE A 2 18.56 11.71 37.13
C ILE A 2 18.21 12.34 35.78
N THR A 3 19.16 12.31 34.85
CA THR A 3 18.93 12.64 33.45
C THR A 3 18.89 11.32 32.70
N LEU A 4 17.69 10.82 32.42
CA LEU A 4 17.46 9.74 31.46
C LEU A 4 16.64 10.35 30.32
N ILE A 5 17.33 10.87 29.32
CA ILE A 5 16.71 11.14 28.02
C ILE A 5 16.89 9.85 27.23
N THR A 6 15.91 8.96 27.25
CA THR A 6 15.84 7.87 26.26
C THR A 6 15.51 8.52 24.91
N LEU A 7 16.55 8.89 24.17
CA LEU A 7 16.45 9.17 22.75
C LEU A 7 16.18 7.82 22.07
N LEU A 8 14.90 7.48 21.87
CA LEU A 8 14.52 6.36 21.01
C LEU A 8 15.07 6.65 19.62
N GLN A 9 16.21 6.05 19.31
CA GLN A 9 16.82 6.16 17.99
C GLN A 9 15.99 5.28 17.06
N VAL A 10 15.20 5.92 16.21
CA VAL A 10 14.39 5.26 15.19
C VAL A 10 15.15 5.34 13.87
N ASP A 11 15.45 4.19 13.28
CA ASP A 11 16.03 4.14 11.95
C ASP A 11 14.95 4.28 10.90
N LEU A 12 15.11 5.27 10.01
CA LEU A 12 14.21 5.54 8.91
C LEU A 12 14.84 5.04 7.60
N TYR A 13 14.12 4.18 6.90
CA TYR A 13 14.51 3.70 5.58
C TYR A 13 13.45 4.04 4.55
N LEU A 14 13.88 4.44 3.35
CA LEU A 14 13.00 4.66 2.21
C LEU A 14 12.88 3.36 1.41
N LEU A 15 11.65 2.94 1.15
CA LEU A 15 11.38 1.79 0.30
C LEU A 15 11.55 2.17 -1.19
N PRO A 16 12.10 1.26 -2.02
CA PRO A 16 12.34 1.53 -3.43
C PRO A 16 11.02 1.67 -4.18
N GLN A 17 10.85 2.76 -4.93
CA GLN A 17 9.60 3.07 -5.64
C GLN A 17 9.25 2.06 -6.74
N VAL A 18 10.24 1.32 -7.26
CA VAL A 18 10.01 0.25 -8.23
C VAL A 18 9.17 -0.87 -7.61
N ALA A 19 9.39 -1.19 -6.33
CA ALA A 19 8.64 -2.23 -5.61
C ALA A 19 7.52 -1.67 -4.73
N PHE A 20 7.63 -0.41 -4.28
CA PHE A 20 6.66 0.27 -3.41
C PHE A 20 6.23 1.61 -4.02
N PRO A 21 5.53 1.60 -5.17
CA PRO A 21 5.13 2.82 -5.85
C PRO A 21 4.07 3.58 -5.05
N THR A 22 4.11 4.91 -5.19
CA THR A 22 2.96 5.72 -4.78
C THR A 22 1.78 5.45 -5.71
N GLY A 23 0.56 5.73 -5.25
CA GLY A 23 -0.63 5.62 -6.11
C GLY A 23 -0.56 6.53 -7.36
N GLY A 24 0.18 7.64 -7.32
CA GLY A 24 0.39 8.49 -8.49
C GLY A 24 1.21 7.78 -9.58
N LEU A 25 2.30 7.12 -9.18
CA LEU A 25 3.15 6.34 -10.09
C LEU A 25 2.34 5.19 -10.71
N TYR A 26 1.67 4.41 -9.87
CA TYR A 26 0.97 3.22 -10.33
C TYR A 26 -0.26 3.53 -11.20
N PHE A 27 -1.12 4.47 -10.79
CA PHE A 27 -2.41 4.71 -11.46
C PHE A 27 -2.36 5.75 -12.58
N LYS A 28 -1.33 6.61 -12.64
CA LYS A 28 -1.33 7.77 -13.54
C LYS A 28 -0.07 7.90 -14.41
N ASN A 29 1.07 7.34 -14.01
CA ASN A 29 2.32 7.51 -14.73
C ASN A 29 2.53 6.38 -15.76
N GLN A 30 2.22 6.64 -17.02
CA GLN A 30 2.33 5.64 -18.09
C GLN A 30 3.78 5.20 -18.34
N THR A 31 4.75 6.11 -18.30
CA THR A 31 6.17 5.78 -18.49
C THR A 31 6.64 4.78 -17.44
N TRP A 32 6.35 5.06 -16.17
CA TRP A 32 6.70 4.17 -15.06
C TRP A 32 6.05 2.79 -15.22
N VAL A 33 4.77 2.74 -15.62
CA VAL A 33 4.06 1.46 -15.85
C VAL A 33 4.70 0.65 -16.99
N GLN A 34 5.20 1.28 -18.05
CA GLN A 34 5.89 0.57 -19.12
C GLN A 34 7.27 0.06 -18.67
N GLU A 35 8.04 0.90 -17.97
CA GLU A 35 9.38 0.55 -17.49
C GLU A 35 9.36 -0.56 -16.43
N THR A 36 8.29 -0.65 -15.64
CA THR A 36 8.14 -1.65 -14.57
C THR A 36 7.23 -2.81 -14.95
N LYS A 37 6.86 -2.92 -16.23
CA LYS A 37 5.95 -3.95 -16.71
C LYS A 37 6.50 -5.34 -16.43
N GLY A 38 5.70 -6.17 -15.77
CA GLY A 38 6.07 -7.54 -15.40
C GLY A 38 6.78 -7.67 -14.06
N LEU A 39 7.08 -6.56 -13.37
CA LEU A 39 7.58 -6.58 -12.00
C LEU A 39 6.43 -6.68 -10.99
N HIS A 40 6.69 -7.38 -9.89
CA HIS A 40 5.78 -7.41 -8.75
C HIS A 40 5.98 -6.17 -7.89
N VAL A 41 4.87 -5.54 -7.52
CA VAL A 41 4.86 -4.33 -6.70
C VAL A 41 3.87 -4.47 -5.56
N ILE A 42 4.16 -3.81 -4.45
CA ILE A 42 3.32 -3.76 -3.26
C ILE A 42 2.70 -2.37 -3.18
N ILE A 43 1.38 -2.33 -3.22
CA ILE A 43 0.60 -1.11 -3.07
C ILE A 43 -0.20 -1.23 -1.78
N HIS A 44 0.10 -0.39 -0.80
CA HIS A 44 -0.56 -0.46 0.51
C HIS A 44 -1.72 0.54 0.64
N ASN A 45 -2.75 0.00 1.27
CA ASN A 45 -4.12 0.46 1.46
C ASN A 45 -4.50 1.48 2.53
N ASN A 46 -3.66 2.36 3.07
CA ASN A 46 -3.98 2.99 4.37
C ASN A 46 -5.31 3.77 4.34
N TYR A 47 -6.24 3.40 5.23
CA TYR A 47 -7.55 4.01 5.50
C TYR A 47 -8.52 4.12 4.29
N ILE A 48 -9.65 3.42 4.34
CA ILE A 48 -10.58 3.31 3.19
C ILE A 48 -11.97 3.94 3.47
N THR A 49 -12.35 4.08 4.74
CA THR A 49 -13.67 4.61 5.12
C THR A 49 -13.82 6.08 4.70
N GLY A 50 -14.88 6.40 3.94
CA GLY A 50 -15.17 7.75 3.46
C GLY A 50 -14.39 8.20 2.20
N PHE A 51 -13.79 7.26 1.45
CA PHE A 51 -13.12 7.56 0.17
C PHE A 51 -13.66 6.68 -0.98
N GLU A 52 -14.90 6.92 -1.39
CA GLU A 52 -15.61 6.21 -2.46
C GLU A 52 -14.85 6.29 -3.78
N LYS A 53 -14.19 7.42 -4.07
CA LYS A 53 -13.30 7.58 -5.24
C LYS A 53 -12.11 6.62 -5.19
N LYS A 54 -11.59 6.34 -4.00
CA LYS A 54 -10.46 5.40 -3.79
C LYS A 54 -10.94 3.96 -3.95
N ILE A 55 -12.08 3.61 -3.37
CA ILE A 55 -12.72 2.29 -3.54
C ILE A 55 -13.00 2.05 -5.03
N LYS A 56 -13.67 2.99 -5.69
CA LYS A 56 -13.98 2.91 -7.13
C LYS A 56 -12.71 2.68 -7.95
N ARG A 57 -11.64 3.44 -7.71
CA ARG A 57 -10.38 3.28 -8.43
C ARG A 57 -9.76 1.90 -8.23
N PHE A 58 -9.79 1.33 -7.03
CA PHE A 58 -9.26 -0.03 -6.82
C PHE A 58 -10.13 -1.07 -7.52
N ARG A 59 -11.46 -0.91 -7.52
CA ARG A 59 -12.39 -1.77 -8.27
C ARG A 59 -12.19 -1.67 -9.78
N ASP A 60 -12.07 -0.46 -10.33
CA ASP A 60 -11.85 -0.21 -11.77
C ASP A 60 -10.56 -0.89 -12.29
N PHE A 61 -9.56 -1.05 -11.42
CA PHE A 61 -8.28 -1.71 -11.73
C PHE A 61 -8.24 -3.21 -11.33
N GLY A 62 -9.34 -3.78 -10.82
CA GLY A 62 -9.38 -5.19 -10.39
C GLY A 62 -8.52 -5.50 -9.16
N LEU A 63 -8.22 -4.49 -8.33
CA LEU A 63 -7.38 -4.60 -7.14
C LEU A 63 -8.17 -4.58 -5.83
N TRP A 64 -9.50 -4.56 -5.92
CA TRP A 64 -10.39 -4.57 -4.76
C TRP A 64 -10.76 -6.00 -4.38
N LEU A 65 -9.98 -6.59 -3.48
CA LEU A 65 -10.15 -7.99 -3.07
C LEU A 65 -11.07 -8.17 -1.86
N VAL A 66 -11.43 -7.07 -1.17
CA VAL A 66 -12.19 -7.15 0.09
C VAL A 66 -13.53 -7.85 -0.09
N ASP A 67 -14.22 -7.64 -1.21
CA ASP A 67 -15.54 -8.24 -1.44
C ASP A 67 -15.42 -9.75 -1.72
N ASP A 68 -14.35 -10.18 -2.40
CA ASP A 68 -14.12 -11.58 -2.78
C ASP A 68 -13.74 -12.46 -1.57
N TYR A 69 -13.01 -11.88 -0.61
CA TYR A 69 -12.55 -12.57 0.59
C TYR A 69 -13.27 -12.12 1.87
N ALA A 70 -14.42 -11.46 1.75
CA ALA A 70 -15.15 -10.90 2.90
C ALA A 70 -15.55 -11.97 3.95
N LEU A 71 -15.76 -13.20 3.50
CA LEU A 71 -16.12 -14.34 4.35
C LEU A 71 -14.90 -15.14 4.82
N GLU A 72 -13.71 -14.81 4.32
CA GLU A 72 -12.46 -15.48 4.66
C GLU A 72 -11.67 -14.62 5.63
N SER A 73 -11.39 -15.16 6.82
CA SER A 73 -10.44 -14.53 7.73
C SER A 73 -9.05 -14.54 7.05
N PRO A 74 -8.33 -13.40 7.00
CA PRO A 74 -6.95 -13.36 6.54
C PRO A 74 -6.01 -14.24 7.38
N LEU A 75 -6.45 -14.64 8.58
CA LEU A 75 -5.74 -15.51 9.51
C LEU A 75 -6.24 -16.97 9.47
N GLY A 76 -7.15 -17.31 8.54
CA GLY A 76 -7.80 -18.62 8.46
C GLY A 76 -8.94 -18.82 9.46
N ARG A 77 -9.57 -20.01 9.43
CA ARG A 77 -10.51 -20.47 10.47
C ARG A 77 -9.69 -20.74 11.75
N ILE A 78 -9.96 -19.97 12.80
CA ILE A 78 -9.48 -20.25 14.17
C ILE A 78 -10.40 -21.29 14.80
#